data_AF-A0AAN8T878-F1
#
_entry.id   AF-A0AAN8T878-F1
#
_cell.length_a   1.000
_cell.length_b   1.000
_cell.length_c   1.000
_cell.angle_alpha   90.00
_cell.angle_beta   90.00
_cell.angle_gamma   90.00
#
_symmetry.space_group_name_H-M   'P 1'
#
loop_
_entity.id
_entity.type
_entity.pdbx_description
1 polymer ?
#
loop_
_entity_poly.entity_id
_entity_poly.type
_entity_poly.pdbx_seq_one_letter_code
_entity_poly.pdbx_strand_id
1 'polypeptide(L)'
;MARLNILSSFITILIISSAIPSLCKSHHHKNHPPPTIPPSQKEENAHEKYINSLPKKLIEYLENCTKYLPNNCGIKVLNATLHDKEDIDKKCCHDLVGMGLKCYKTLIKVYIGLPEVKDKIDSKVVKSNVSKVFKRCVALDKKKKKEEENHFTFSPPILP
;
A
#
# COMPACT_ATOMS: atom_id res chain seq x y z
N MET A 1 -13.12 -18.58 -0.13
CA MET A 1 -11.82 -18.64 0.56
C MET A 1 -10.70 -18.80 -0.46
N ALA A 2 -10.18 -17.71 -1.06
CA ALA A 2 -9.20 -17.82 -2.15
C ALA A 2 -8.30 -16.58 -2.33
N ARG A 3 -8.04 -15.79 -1.27
CA ARG A 3 -7.25 -14.53 -1.40
C ARG A 3 -6.16 -14.33 -0.35
N LEU A 4 -5.81 -15.38 0.40
CA LEU A 4 -4.68 -15.35 1.35
C LEU A 4 -3.33 -15.69 0.70
N ASN A 5 -3.31 -16.03 -0.59
CA ASN A 5 -2.11 -16.52 -1.28
C ASN A 5 -1.19 -15.42 -1.84
N ILE A 6 -1.61 -14.15 -1.84
CA ILE A 6 -0.77 -13.06 -2.37
C ILE A 6 0.28 -12.61 -1.33
N LEU A 7 -0.05 -12.67 -0.04
CA LEU A 7 0.88 -12.32 1.05
C LEU A 7 1.87 -13.44 1.39
N SER A 8 1.50 -14.70 1.15
CA SER A 8 2.37 -15.87 1.39
C SER A 8 3.53 -15.97 0.39
N SER A 9 3.36 -15.47 -0.84
CA SER A 9 4.38 -15.59 -1.89
C SER A 9 5.62 -14.70 -1.66
N PHE A 10 5.52 -13.64 -0.85
CA PHE A 10 6.68 -12.81 -0.51
C PHE A 10 7.57 -13.45 0.57
N ILE A 11 6.99 -14.30 1.43
CA ILE A 11 7.71 -14.97 2.51
C ILE A 11 8.53 -16.16 1.97
N THR A 12 8.03 -16.87 0.98
CA THR A 12 8.74 -18.02 0.39
C THR A 12 9.95 -17.61 -0.45
N ILE A 13 9.88 -16.48 -1.15
CA ILE A 13 11.00 -15.98 -1.97
C ILE A 13 12.19 -15.54 -1.09
N LEU A 14 11.96 -15.07 0.13
CA LEU A 14 13.02 -14.61 1.03
C LEU A 14 13.74 -15.75 1.79
N ILE A 15 13.14 -16.94 1.90
CA ILE A 15 13.72 -18.08 2.63
C ILE A 15 14.71 -18.88 1.75
N ILE A 16 14.61 -18.79 0.42
CA ILE A 16 15.45 -19.59 -0.49
C ILE A 16 16.84 -18.96 -0.71
N SER A 17 17.05 -17.68 -0.35
CA SER A 17 18.35 -16.99 -0.54
C SER A 17 19.38 -17.21 0.58
N SER A 18 19.08 -17.96 1.65
CA SER A 18 20.04 -18.17 2.76
C SER A 18 20.64 -19.58 2.84
N ALA A 19 20.51 -20.40 1.81
CA ALA A 19 21.22 -21.69 1.74
C ALA A 19 22.69 -21.49 1.33
N ILE A 20 23.51 -20.96 2.25
CA ILE A 20 24.97 -21.17 2.21
C ILE A 20 25.23 -22.45 3.01
N PRO A 21 25.69 -23.56 2.40
CA PRO A 21 26.12 -24.72 3.16
C PRO A 21 27.52 -24.43 3.73
N SER A 22 27.59 -23.94 4.97
CA SER A 22 28.84 -23.90 5.73
C SER A 22 28.84 -24.98 6.80
N LEU A 23 29.63 -26.01 6.50
CA LEU A 23 30.09 -27.08 7.34
C LEU A 23 30.71 -26.52 8.64
N CYS A 24 30.17 -26.86 9.81
CA CYS A 24 30.93 -26.92 11.06
C CYS A 24 30.29 -27.90 12.06
N LYS A 25 31.09 -28.86 12.49
CA LYS A 25 30.82 -29.86 13.52
C LYS A 25 31.62 -29.46 14.76
N SER A 26 30.97 -29.27 15.91
CA SER A 26 31.62 -29.47 17.22
C SER A 26 30.58 -29.57 18.33
N HIS A 27 30.72 -30.59 19.17
CA HIS A 27 30.02 -30.74 20.45
C HIS A 27 30.38 -29.57 21.38
N HIS A 28 29.45 -29.05 22.17
CA HIS A 28 29.62 -28.72 23.60
C HIS A 28 28.30 -28.27 24.23
N HIS A 29 28.00 -28.85 25.40
CA HIS A 29 26.86 -28.59 26.28
C HIS A 29 27.21 -27.43 27.23
N LYS A 30 26.36 -26.38 27.31
CA LYS A 30 26.07 -25.57 28.53
C LYS A 30 25.27 -24.29 28.19
N ASN A 31 24.15 -24.13 28.91
CA ASN A 31 23.50 -22.88 29.31
C ASN A 31 23.19 -21.85 28.22
N HIS A 32 22.01 -22.00 27.60
CA HIS A 32 21.41 -20.91 26.83
C HIS A 32 20.94 -19.78 27.77
N PRO A 33 21.37 -18.52 27.58
CA PRO A 33 20.60 -17.37 28.05
C PRO A 33 19.25 -17.33 27.29
N PRO A 34 18.21 -16.68 27.86
CA PRO A 34 16.88 -16.62 27.23
C PRO A 34 16.99 -16.07 25.80
N PRO A 35 16.17 -16.58 24.86
CA PRO A 35 16.32 -16.27 23.45
C PRO A 35 16.10 -14.78 23.21
N THR A 36 17.17 -14.10 22.79
CA THR A 36 17.10 -12.74 22.26
C THR A 36 16.28 -12.77 20.97
N ILE A 37 15.01 -12.37 21.07
CA ILE A 37 14.09 -12.29 19.94
C ILE A 37 14.70 -11.36 18.87
N PRO A 38 14.86 -11.81 17.61
CA PRO A 38 15.36 -10.97 16.53
C PRO A 38 14.47 -9.73 16.33
N PRO A 39 15.03 -8.57 15.95
CA PRO A 39 14.27 -7.34 15.69
C PRO A 39 13.06 -7.55 14.78
N SER A 40 13.20 -8.44 13.79
CA SER A 40 12.15 -8.80 12.83
C SER A 40 10.87 -9.36 13.48
N GLN A 41 10.99 -10.19 14.52
CA GLN A 41 9.81 -10.80 15.15
C GLN A 41 9.08 -9.84 16.10
N LYS A 42 9.78 -8.85 16.65
CA LYS A 42 9.17 -7.85 17.53
C LYS A 42 8.32 -6.83 16.75
N GLU A 43 8.75 -6.47 15.55
CA GLU A 43 8.05 -5.52 14.66
C GLU A 43 6.81 -6.20 14.03
N GLU A 44 6.90 -7.47 13.63
CA GLU A 44 5.78 -8.27 13.11
C GLU A 44 4.64 -8.40 14.14
N ASN A 45 4.97 -8.74 15.39
CA ASN A 45 3.99 -8.83 16.48
C ASN A 45 3.31 -7.48 16.79
N ALA A 46 4.02 -6.36 16.62
CA ALA A 46 3.47 -5.02 16.85
C ALA A 46 2.51 -4.59 15.73
N HIS A 47 2.86 -4.88 14.47
CA HIS A 47 1.99 -4.66 13.33
C HIS A 47 0.66 -5.40 13.48
N GLU A 48 0.72 -6.72 13.71
CA GLU A 48 -0.48 -7.54 13.82
C GLU A 48 -1.36 -7.06 14.98
N LYS A 49 -0.76 -6.78 16.14
CA LYS A 49 -1.46 -6.21 17.29
C LYS A 49 -2.16 -4.89 16.96
N TYR A 50 -1.52 -4.01 16.17
CA TYR A 50 -2.13 -2.76 15.76
C TYR A 50 -3.34 -3.00 14.85
N ILE A 51 -3.21 -3.84 13.82
CA ILE A 51 -4.32 -4.16 12.91
C ILE A 51 -5.48 -4.81 13.66
N ASN A 52 -5.20 -5.76 14.56
CA ASN A 52 -6.21 -6.45 15.37
C ASN A 52 -6.86 -5.52 16.41
N SER A 53 -6.22 -4.41 16.77
CA SER A 53 -6.81 -3.39 17.66
C SER A 53 -7.80 -2.46 16.94
N LEU A 54 -7.82 -2.46 15.61
CA LEU A 54 -8.73 -1.60 14.84
C LEU A 54 -10.18 -2.09 14.98
N PRO A 55 -11.17 -1.17 15.05
CA PRO A 55 -12.57 -1.56 15.06
C PRO A 55 -12.94 -2.39 13.82
N LYS A 56 -13.68 -3.49 13.98
CA LYS A 56 -14.11 -4.33 12.85
C LYS A 56 -14.79 -3.54 11.72
N LYS A 57 -15.69 -2.61 12.07
CA LYS A 57 -16.36 -1.71 11.11
C LYS A 57 -15.37 -0.85 10.30
N LEU A 58 -14.24 -0.48 10.90
CA LEU A 58 -13.18 0.24 10.20
C LEU A 58 -12.48 -0.68 9.20
N ILE A 59 -12.16 -1.91 9.58
CA ILE A 59 -11.55 -2.90 8.67
C ILE A 59 -12.45 -3.16 7.46
N GLU A 60 -13.73 -3.46 7.69
CA GLU A 60 -14.73 -3.66 6.62
C GLU A 60 -14.85 -2.42 5.71
N TYR A 61 -14.76 -1.22 6.28
CA TYR A 61 -14.75 0.02 5.50
C TYR A 61 -13.49 0.13 4.62
N LEU A 62 -12.30 -0.17 5.15
CA LEU A 62 -11.04 -0.12 4.41
C LEU A 62 -11.01 -1.15 3.27
N GLU A 63 -11.54 -2.36 3.51
CA GLU A 63 -11.68 -3.38 2.47
C GLU A 63 -12.58 -2.91 1.32
N ASN A 64 -13.66 -2.20 1.64
CA ASN A 64 -14.53 -1.62 0.61
C ASN A 64 -13.84 -0.49 -0.16
N CYS A 65 -12.96 0.28 0.50
CA CYS A 65 -12.18 1.31 -0.18
C CYS A 65 -11.21 0.73 -1.21
N THR A 66 -10.49 -0.35 -0.87
CA THR A 66 -9.41 -0.87 -1.71
C THR A 66 -9.89 -1.71 -2.90
N LYS A 67 -11.18 -2.07 -2.98
CA LYS A 67 -11.78 -2.81 -4.11
C LYS A 67 -11.48 -2.21 -5.48
N TYR A 68 -11.33 -0.89 -5.54
CA TYR A 68 -11.19 -0.14 -6.80
C TYR A 68 -9.75 0.30 -7.09
N LEU A 69 -8.82 0.09 -6.16
CA LEU A 69 -7.45 0.57 -6.28
C LEU A 69 -6.48 -0.62 -6.37
N PRO A 70 -6.05 -1.03 -7.58
CA PRO A 70 -5.12 -2.14 -7.72
C PRO A 70 -3.78 -1.84 -7.03
N ASN A 71 -3.09 -2.89 -6.56
CA ASN A 71 -1.90 -2.76 -5.72
C ASN A 71 -0.82 -1.83 -6.31
N ASN A 72 -0.58 -1.91 -7.62
CA ASN A 72 0.39 -1.05 -8.30
C ASN A 72 0.03 0.45 -8.20
N CYS A 73 -1.26 0.79 -8.35
CA CYS A 73 -1.73 2.15 -8.14
C CYS A 73 -1.65 2.55 -6.66
N GLY A 74 -1.96 1.63 -5.74
CA GLY A 74 -1.81 1.86 -4.31
C GLY A 74 -0.39 2.27 -3.91
N ILE A 75 0.62 1.56 -4.44
CA ILE A 75 2.04 1.85 -4.19
C ILE A 75 2.42 3.24 -4.73
N LYS A 76 2.07 3.56 -5.99
CA LYS A 76 2.37 4.87 -6.58
C LYS A 76 1.73 6.02 -5.79
N VAL A 77 0.45 5.87 -5.44
CA VAL A 77 -0.29 6.86 -4.65
C VAL A 77 0.36 7.04 -3.28
N LEU A 78 0.73 5.95 -2.60
CA LEU A 78 1.40 6.01 -1.31
C LEU A 78 2.74 6.75 -1.43
N ASN A 79 3.58 6.40 -2.40
CA ASN A 79 4.86 7.06 -2.65
C ASN A 79 4.69 8.55 -2.95
N ALA A 80 3.71 8.92 -3.78
CA ALA A 80 3.36 10.32 -4.03
C ALA A 80 2.91 11.04 -2.75
N THR A 81 2.21 10.35 -1.86
CA THR A 81 1.76 10.92 -0.58
C THR A 81 2.94 11.16 0.37
N LEU A 82 3.87 10.20 0.44
CA LEU A 82 5.02 10.24 1.34
C LEU A 82 6.10 11.22 0.88
N HIS A 83 6.35 11.30 -0.43
CA HIS A 83 7.50 12.01 -0.97
C HIS A 83 7.16 13.19 -1.89
N ASP A 84 5.89 13.38 -2.27
CA ASP A 84 5.42 14.38 -3.25
C ASP A 84 6.12 14.32 -4.62
N LYS A 85 6.79 13.20 -4.94
CA LYS A 85 7.70 13.05 -6.09
C LYS A 85 7.30 11.99 -7.12
N GLU A 86 6.38 11.09 -6.77
CA GLU A 86 5.97 10.01 -7.69
C GLU A 86 4.91 10.51 -8.68
N ASP A 87 5.13 10.26 -9.97
CA ASP A 87 4.14 10.52 -11.01
C ASP A 87 3.07 9.43 -11.02
N ILE A 88 1.82 9.84 -10.77
CA ILE A 88 0.66 8.97 -10.81
C ILE A 88 0.05 9.07 -12.20
N ASP A 89 -0.02 7.93 -12.91
CA ASP A 89 -0.63 7.89 -14.22
C ASP A 89 -2.14 8.14 -14.16
N LYS A 90 -2.68 8.50 -15.33
CA LYS A 90 -4.09 8.90 -15.52
C LYS A 90 -5.07 7.81 -15.06
N LYS A 91 -4.72 6.52 -15.26
CA LYS A 91 -5.57 5.40 -14.84
C LYS A 91 -5.59 5.28 -13.32
N CYS A 92 -4.44 5.32 -12.67
CA CYS A 92 -4.37 5.29 -11.21
C CYS A 92 -5.07 6.49 -10.57
N CYS A 93 -5.01 7.67 -11.19
CA CYS A 93 -5.78 8.83 -10.73
C CYS A 93 -7.29 8.67 -10.91
N HIS A 94 -7.76 8.05 -12.00
CA HIS A 94 -9.17 7.71 -12.19
C HIS A 94 -9.66 6.77 -11.07
N ASP A 95 -8.90 5.69 -10.81
CA ASP A 95 -9.19 4.70 -9.78
C ASP A 95 -9.19 5.34 -8.37
N LEU A 96 -8.21 6.21 -8.08
CA LEU A 96 -8.14 6.95 -6.81
C LEU A 96 -9.32 7.91 -6.62
N VAL A 97 -9.72 8.64 -7.67
CA VAL A 97 -10.87 9.55 -7.63
C VAL A 97 -12.17 8.77 -7.45
N GLY A 98 -12.32 7.64 -8.13
CA GLY A 98 -13.46 6.73 -7.98
C GLY A 98 -13.58 6.15 -6.57
N MET A 99 -12.45 5.80 -5.94
CA MET A 99 -12.41 5.38 -4.53
C MET A 99 -12.81 6.54 -3.57
N GLY A 100 -12.44 7.77 -3.91
CA GLY A 100 -12.87 8.98 -3.22
C GLY A 100 -11.99 9.40 -2.04
N LEU A 101 -12.04 10.70 -1.74
CA LEU A 101 -11.14 11.34 -0.77
C LEU A 101 -11.26 10.79 0.66
N LYS A 102 -12.48 10.41 1.08
CA LYS A 102 -12.71 9.87 2.44
C LYS A 102 -11.99 8.53 2.63
N CYS A 103 -12.10 7.64 1.65
CA CYS A 103 -11.40 6.36 1.65
C CYS A 103 -9.89 6.57 1.67
N TYR A 104 -9.38 7.42 0.78
CA TYR A 104 -7.95 7.72 0.69
C TYR A 104 -7.39 8.30 2.01
N LYS A 105 -8.07 9.29 2.60
CA LYS A 105 -7.70 9.85 3.91
C LYS A 105 -7.66 8.79 5.02
N THR A 106 -8.62 7.86 5.01
CA THR A 106 -8.75 6.85 6.07
C THR A 106 -7.65 5.80 5.94
N LEU A 107 -7.37 5.33 4.71
CA LEU A 107 -6.26 4.41 4.43
C LEU A 107 -4.92 5.00 4.89
N ILE A 108 -4.65 6.26 4.51
CA ILE A 108 -3.42 6.94 4.93
C ILE A 108 -3.37 7.14 6.44
N LYS A 109 -4.48 7.48 7.10
CA LYS A 109 -4.53 7.62 8.55
C LYS A 109 -4.18 6.32 9.28
N VAL A 110 -4.61 5.17 8.77
CA VAL A 110 -4.26 3.86 9.32
C VAL A 110 -2.80 3.54 9.05
N TYR A 111 -2.32 3.76 7.82
CA TYR A 111 -0.93 3.53 7.44
C TYR A 111 0.06 4.33 8.32
N ILE A 112 -0.16 5.63 8.50
CA ILE A 112 0.72 6.46 9.35
C ILE A 112 0.61 6.13 10.85
N GLY A 113 -0.39 5.35 11.25
CA GLY A 113 -0.55 4.87 12.62
C GLY A 113 0.17 3.54 12.89
N LEU A 114 0.64 2.85 11.84
CA LEU A 114 1.38 1.60 11.97
C LEU A 114 2.64 1.81 12.83
N PRO A 115 2.96 0.89 13.77
CA PRO A 115 4.12 1.03 14.65
C PRO A 115 5.44 1.26 13.93
N GLU A 116 5.64 0.60 12.79
CA GLU A 116 6.83 0.71 11.96
C GLU A 116 6.88 2.00 11.13
N VAL A 117 5.79 2.76 11.05
CA VAL A 117 5.68 4.00 10.26
C VAL A 117 5.62 5.24 11.15
N LYS A 118 4.80 5.21 12.21
CA LYS A 118 4.35 6.39 12.97
C LYS A 118 5.47 7.30 13.48
N ASP A 119 6.62 6.73 13.78
CA ASP A 119 7.80 7.44 14.33
C ASP A 119 8.83 7.79 13.24
N LYS A 120 8.67 7.30 12.01
CA LYS A 120 9.60 7.48 10.89
C LYS A 120 9.17 8.57 9.91
N ILE A 121 7.93 9.06 10.01
CA ILE A 121 7.36 10.05 9.07
C ILE A 121 6.72 11.24 9.79
N ASP A 122 6.75 12.40 9.16
CA ASP A 122 5.97 13.55 9.63
C ASP A 122 4.49 13.40 9.20
N SER A 123 3.66 13.00 10.16
CA SER A 123 2.22 12.82 9.92
C SER A 123 1.50 14.08 9.45
N LYS A 124 1.98 15.29 9.77
CA LYS A 124 1.37 16.55 9.30
C LYS A 124 1.68 16.77 7.82
N VAL A 125 2.92 16.51 7.41
CA VAL A 125 3.33 16.57 5.99
C VAL A 125 2.54 15.57 5.16
N VAL A 126 2.46 14.31 5.60
CA VAL A 126 1.71 13.27 4.88
C VAL A 126 0.23 13.63 4.77
N LYS A 127 -0.41 14.09 5.84
CA LYS A 127 -1.82 14.53 5.80
C LYS A 127 -2.07 15.71 4.85
N SER A 128 -1.13 16.65 4.76
CA SER A 128 -1.18 17.75 3.77
C SER A 128 -1.10 17.21 2.35
N ASN A 129 -0.17 16.29 2.10
CA ASN A 129 0.04 15.69 0.78
C ASN A 129 -1.16 14.89 0.29
N VAL A 130 -1.91 14.22 1.17
CA VAL A 130 -3.18 13.55 0.80
C VAL A 130 -4.10 14.47 -0.01
N SER A 131 -4.29 15.71 0.45
CA SER A 131 -5.18 16.65 -0.25
C SER A 131 -4.58 17.14 -1.56
N LYS A 132 -3.26 17.32 -1.62
CA LYS A 132 -2.55 17.75 -2.84
C LYS A 132 -2.60 16.67 -3.92
N VAL A 133 -2.24 15.44 -3.57
CA VAL A 133 -2.26 14.28 -4.48
C VAL A 133 -3.66 14.05 -5.02
N PHE A 134 -4.68 14.05 -4.14
CA PHE A 134 -6.06 13.88 -4.60
C PHE A 134 -6.51 14.98 -5.55
N LYS A 135 -6.19 16.25 -5.27
CA LYS A 135 -6.50 17.37 -6.17
C LYS A 135 -5.80 17.23 -7.53
N ARG A 136 -4.53 16.81 -7.54
CA ARG A 136 -3.81 16.50 -8.79
C ARG A 136 -4.53 15.41 -9.59
N CYS A 137 -4.96 14.33 -8.94
CA CYS A 137 -5.69 13.26 -9.60
C CYS A 137 -7.07 13.67 -10.13
N VAL A 138 -7.82 14.51 -9.40
CA VAL A 138 -9.08 15.08 -9.89
C VAL A 138 -8.85 15.90 -11.17
N ALA A 139 -7.76 16.67 -11.23
CA ALA A 139 -7.43 17.45 -12.42
C ALA A 139 -7.08 16.56 -13.62
N LEU A 140 -6.33 15.48 -13.40
CA LEU A 140 -5.97 14.51 -14.45
C LEU A 140 -7.18 13.70 -14.94
N ASP A 141 -8.08 13.30 -14.03
CA ASP A 141 -9.31 12.58 -14.38
C ASP A 141 -10.24 13.43 -15.25
N LYS A 142 -10.39 14.72 -14.94
CA LYS A 142 -11.19 15.65 -15.76
C LYS A 142 -10.64 15.82 -17.17
N LYS A 143 -9.30 15.81 -17.34
CA LYS A 143 -8.67 15.86 -18.67
C LYS A 143 -8.98 14.61 -19.48
N LYS A 144 -9.12 13.44 -18.85
CA LYS A 144 -9.56 12.19 -19.50
C LYS A 144 -10.89 12.32 -20.19
N LYS A 145 -11.89 12.76 -19.43
CA LYS A 145 -13.27 12.84 -19.92
C LYS A 145 -13.39 13.78 -21.13
N LYS A 146 -12.73 14.93 -21.07
CA LYS A 146 -12.70 15.88 -22.20
C LYS A 146 -12.02 15.33 -23.45
N GLU A 147 -10.93 14.60 -23.29
CA GLU A 147 -10.20 13.99 -24.42
C GLU A 147 -11.00 12.86 -25.06
N GLU A 148 -11.66 12.03 -24.25
CA GLU A 148 -12.56 10.98 -24.73
C GLU A 148 -13.78 11.59 -25.46
N GLU A 149 -14.42 12.60 -24.88
CA GLU A 149 -15.52 13.35 -25.52
C GLU A 149 -15.10 13.95 -26.88
N ASN A 150 -13.94 14.59 -26.95
CA ASN A 150 -13.43 15.14 -28.20
C ASN A 150 -13.12 14.04 -29.22
N HIS A 151 -12.55 12.91 -28.82
CA HIS A 151 -12.23 11.80 -29.73
C HIS A 151 -13.49 11.18 -30.36
N PHE A 152 -14.60 11.09 -29.61
CA PHE A 152 -15.89 10.64 -30.15
C PHE A 152 -16.50 11.61 -31.16
N THR A 153 -16.24 12.93 -31.05
CA THR A 153 -16.76 13.93 -32.00
C THR A 153 -16.03 13.97 -33.35
N PHE A 154 -14.84 13.37 -33.46
CA PHE A 154 -14.03 13.37 -34.69
C PHE A 154 -14.02 12.04 -35.45
N SER A 155 -14.79 11.04 -35.01
CA SER A 155 -14.92 9.79 -35.78
C SER A 155 -15.86 10.02 -36.98
N PRO A 156 -15.38 9.94 -38.23
CA PRO A 156 -16.26 10.08 -39.39
C PRO A 156 -17.26 8.92 -39.43
N PRO A 157 -18.50 9.15 -39.88
CA PRO A 157 -19.48 8.07 -40.01
C PRO A 157 -18.96 7.04 -41.00
N ILE A 158 -18.91 5.77 -40.55
CA ILE A 158 -18.70 4.63 -41.43
C ILE A 158 -19.98 4.52 -42.26
N LEU A 159 -19.91 4.91 -43.54
CA LEU A 159 -21.02 4.68 -44.49
C LEU A 159 -21.18 3.17 -44.71
N PRO A 160 -22.42 2.65 -44.75
CA PRO A 160 -22.71 1.25 -45.07
C PRO A 160 -22.42 0.91 -46.54
#